data_AF-A0A3E3IAA5-F1
#
_entry.id   AF-A0A3E3IAA5-F1
#
_cell.length_a   1.000
_cell.length_b   1.000
_cell.length_c   1.000
_cell.angle_alpha   90.00
_cell.angle_beta   90.00
_cell.angle_gamma   90.00
#
_symmetry.space_group_name_H-M   'P 1'
#
loop_
_entity.id
_entity.type
_entity.pdbx_description
1 polymer ?
#
loop_
_entity_poly.entity_id
_entity_poly.type
_entity_poly.pdbx_seq_one_letter_code
_entity_poly.pdbx_strand_id
1 'polypeptide(L)'
;MSKTKQKRLAEQKEVRELLAVLKENNCSGAKDLLAAVRHVEELEQQLSETMEQLSVMRQDLQEMQKSPLKSALQRTVHALEEKADALREQIAALKENIIEGCKQALSEFKERGVSALDNLARFFHLRQGLESMRETTEKAIDIDSRAIARIEAVSAQYHEAGKHLKNAGRALVGKETVQEAKPMGKVAKAVAAPYRADRACLLAMKGTIEKAVSRLERLEQAAEKKPSILQAMREQGERVPTEPEKKAPSSRDAER
;
A
#
# COMPACT_ATOMS: atom_id res chain seq x y z
N MET A 1 -22.70 -17.77 2.90
CA MET A 1 -21.33 -18.31 2.98
C MET A 1 -20.68 -17.75 4.24
N SER A 2 -20.15 -18.62 5.08
CA SER A 2 -19.67 -18.29 6.43
C SER A 2 -18.58 -17.24 6.36
N LYS A 3 -18.85 -16.04 6.90
CA LYS A 3 -17.84 -15.06 7.26
C LYS A 3 -17.01 -15.69 8.38
N THR A 4 -16.01 -16.49 8.04
CA THR A 4 -14.92 -16.79 8.96
C THR A 4 -14.37 -15.43 9.37
N LYS A 5 -14.64 -15.01 10.61
CA LYS A 5 -14.00 -13.82 11.19
C LYS A 5 -12.50 -14.10 11.18
N GLN A 6 -11.85 -13.74 10.09
CA GLN A 6 -10.40 -13.82 10.00
C GLN A 6 -9.87 -12.90 11.08
N LYS A 7 -9.10 -13.46 11.99
CA LYS A 7 -8.51 -12.73 13.11
C LYS A 7 -7.75 -11.55 12.53
N ARG A 8 -7.96 -10.34 13.08
CA ARG A 8 -7.25 -9.14 12.63
C ARG A 8 -5.74 -9.40 12.69
N LEU A 9 -4.99 -8.88 11.74
CA LEU A 9 -3.54 -9.06 11.69
C LEU A 9 -2.89 -8.56 12.98
N ALA A 10 -3.37 -7.43 13.51
CA ALA A 10 -2.94 -6.88 14.79
C ALA A 10 -3.28 -7.77 16.02
N GLU A 11 -4.22 -8.70 15.88
CA GLU A 11 -4.63 -9.64 16.94
C GLU A 11 -3.95 -11.00 16.84
N GLN A 12 -3.15 -11.23 15.79
CA GLN A 12 -2.35 -12.44 15.67
C GLN A 12 -1.35 -12.53 16.83
N LYS A 13 -1.13 -13.76 17.29
CA LYS A 13 -0.36 -14.03 18.52
C LYS A 13 1.04 -13.44 18.40
N GLU A 14 1.69 -13.70 17.27
CA GLU A 14 3.04 -13.30 16.93
C GLU A 14 3.19 -11.78 16.85
N VAL A 15 2.23 -11.11 16.21
CA VAL A 15 2.19 -9.65 16.09
C VAL A 15 2.01 -9.00 17.46
N ARG A 16 1.10 -9.53 18.29
CA ARG A 16 0.87 -9.01 19.65
C ARG A 16 2.08 -9.21 20.55
N GLU A 17 2.69 -10.38 20.52
CA GLU A 17 3.88 -10.70 21.30
C GLU A 17 5.04 -9.78 20.93
N LEU A 18 5.31 -9.60 19.63
CA LEU A 18 6.38 -8.70 19.20
C LEU A 18 6.09 -7.24 19.60
N LEU A 19 4.87 -6.77 19.42
CA LEU A 19 4.49 -5.41 19.86
C LEU A 19 4.61 -5.22 21.38
N ALA A 20 4.39 -6.26 22.19
CA ALA A 20 4.60 -6.21 23.63
C ALA A 20 6.09 -6.10 23.96
N VAL A 21 6.92 -6.96 23.38
CA VAL A 21 8.39 -6.93 23.53
C VAL A 21 8.95 -5.56 23.14
N LEU A 22 8.48 -4.97 22.04
CA LEU A 22 8.95 -3.65 21.62
C LEU A 22 8.56 -2.52 22.58
N LYS A 23 7.39 -2.61 23.21
CA LYS A 23 6.94 -1.62 24.20
C LYS A 23 7.73 -1.74 25.50
N GLU A 24 7.93 -2.96 25.99
CA GLU A 24 8.69 -3.24 27.21
C GLU A 24 10.14 -2.76 27.10
N ASN A 25 10.74 -2.86 25.92
CA ASN A 25 12.12 -2.44 25.66
C ASN A 25 12.25 -0.98 25.18
N ASN A 26 11.18 -0.16 25.30
CA ASN A 26 11.16 1.24 24.86
C ASN A 26 11.63 1.46 23.40
N CYS A 27 11.34 0.50 22.51
CA CYS A 27 11.66 0.62 21.10
C CYS A 27 10.68 1.59 20.41
N SER A 28 11.21 2.69 19.88
CA SER A 28 10.44 3.68 19.12
C SER A 28 9.71 3.08 17.91
N GLY A 29 10.21 1.96 17.39
CA GLY A 29 9.64 1.21 16.27
C GLY A 29 8.28 0.54 16.52
N ALA A 30 7.86 0.34 17.78
CA ALA A 30 6.59 -0.34 18.09
C ALA A 30 5.37 0.36 17.46
N LYS A 31 5.38 1.70 17.47
CA LYS A 31 4.28 2.51 16.91
C LYS A 31 4.23 2.41 15.39
N ASP A 32 5.39 2.36 14.75
CA ASP A 32 5.49 2.32 13.29
C ASP A 32 5.19 0.94 12.73
N LEU A 33 5.59 -0.14 13.41
CA LEU A 33 5.17 -1.50 13.08
C LEU A 33 3.65 -1.65 13.20
N LEU A 34 3.04 -1.20 14.30
CA LEU A 34 1.59 -1.24 14.46
C LEU A 34 0.86 -0.42 13.39
N ALA A 35 1.39 0.75 13.03
CA ALA A 35 0.82 1.56 11.96
C ALA A 35 0.91 0.86 10.59
N ALA A 36 2.04 0.23 10.27
CA ALA A 36 2.21 -0.54 9.04
C ALA A 36 1.21 -1.72 8.97
N VAL A 37 1.08 -2.49 10.07
CA VAL A 37 0.10 -3.58 10.20
C VAL A 37 -1.33 -3.08 9.95
N ARG A 38 -1.70 -1.93 10.54
CA ARG A 38 -3.02 -1.32 10.35
C ARG A 38 -3.26 -0.87 8.91
N HIS A 39 -2.24 -0.34 8.24
CA HIS A 39 -2.37 0.02 6.82
C HIS A 39 -2.57 -1.21 5.94
N VAL A 40 -1.98 -2.37 6.26
CA VAL A 40 -2.27 -3.62 5.53
C VAL A 40 -3.71 -4.08 5.75
N GLU A 41 -4.25 -3.95 6.97
CA GLU A 41 -5.67 -4.20 7.24
C GLU A 41 -6.59 -3.21 6.49
N GLU A 42 -6.17 -1.94 6.37
CA GLU A 42 -6.88 -0.92 5.60
C GLU A 42 -6.92 -1.24 4.10
N LEU A 43 -5.84 -1.80 3.53
CA LEU A 43 -5.81 -2.29 2.15
C LEU A 43 -6.83 -3.40 1.91
N GLU A 44 -6.90 -4.36 2.83
CA GLU A 44 -7.86 -5.48 2.77
C GLU A 44 -9.31 -4.97 2.81
N GLN A 45 -9.58 -3.95 3.64
CA GLN A 45 -10.89 -3.32 3.74
C GLN A 45 -11.26 -2.55 2.46
N GLN A 46 -10.36 -1.72 1.94
CA GLN A 46 -10.57 -0.95 0.70
C GLN A 46 -10.86 -1.88 -0.50
N LEU A 47 -10.13 -2.98 -0.60
CA LEU A 47 -10.36 -3.99 -1.63
C LEU A 47 -11.70 -4.70 -1.46
N SER A 48 -12.06 -5.07 -0.22
CA SER A 48 -13.33 -5.75 0.08
C SER A 48 -14.55 -4.89 -0.30
N GLU A 49 -14.50 -3.59 -0.02
CA GLU A 49 -15.56 -2.64 -0.41
C GLU A 49 -15.71 -2.56 -1.94
N THR A 50 -14.60 -2.64 -2.67
CA THR A 50 -14.61 -2.61 -4.14
C THR A 50 -15.16 -3.90 -4.72
N MET A 51 -14.80 -5.06 -4.15
CA MET A 51 -15.40 -6.34 -4.54
C MET A 51 -16.92 -6.35 -4.28
N GLU A 52 -17.38 -5.74 -3.20
CA GLU A 52 -18.81 -5.57 -2.93
C GLU A 52 -19.47 -4.69 -4.02
N GLN A 53 -18.86 -3.54 -4.36
CA GLN A 53 -19.36 -2.68 -5.45
C GLN A 53 -19.40 -3.39 -6.81
N LEU A 54 -18.36 -4.16 -7.16
CA LEU A 54 -18.33 -4.97 -8.38
C LEU A 54 -19.42 -6.04 -8.36
N SER A 55 -19.69 -6.65 -7.20
CA SER A 55 -20.77 -7.63 -7.05
C SER A 55 -22.16 -7.03 -7.26
N VAL A 56 -22.39 -5.80 -6.78
CA VAL A 56 -23.62 -5.04 -7.00
C VAL A 56 -23.75 -4.69 -8.48
N MET A 57 -22.70 -4.15 -9.11
CA MET A 57 -22.70 -3.88 -10.56
C MET A 57 -22.99 -5.13 -11.38
N ARG A 58 -22.42 -6.29 -10.99
CA ARG A 58 -22.70 -7.57 -11.63
C ARG A 58 -24.18 -7.95 -11.51
N GLN A 59 -24.81 -7.72 -10.36
CA GLN A 59 -26.23 -7.96 -10.15
C GLN A 59 -27.09 -7.02 -11.00
N ASP A 60 -26.81 -5.72 -11.02
CA ASP A 60 -27.51 -4.74 -11.87
C ASP A 60 -27.45 -5.13 -13.35
N LEU A 61 -26.29 -5.64 -13.79
CA LEU A 61 -26.12 -6.13 -15.16
C LEU A 61 -26.95 -7.38 -15.46
N GLN A 62 -27.27 -8.23 -14.47
CA GLN A 62 -28.16 -9.37 -14.69
C GLN A 62 -29.59 -8.92 -15.01
N GLU A 63 -30.07 -7.88 -14.33
CA GLU A 63 -31.41 -7.30 -14.51
C GLU A 63 -31.56 -6.52 -15.83
N MET A 64 -30.44 -6.07 -16.40
CA MET A 64 -30.42 -5.33 -17.66
C MET A 64 -30.87 -6.21 -18.86
N GLN A 65 -31.62 -5.62 -19.79
CA GLN A 65 -32.04 -6.26 -21.05
C GLN A 65 -30.82 -6.73 -21.88
N LYS A 66 -30.98 -7.85 -22.60
CA LYS A 66 -29.93 -8.39 -23.48
C LYS A 66 -29.57 -7.35 -24.55
N SER A 67 -28.30 -6.92 -24.55
CA SER A 67 -27.77 -5.94 -25.48
C SER A 67 -26.26 -6.11 -25.62
N PRO A 68 -25.65 -5.66 -26.72
CA PRO A 68 -24.19 -5.62 -26.86
C PRO A 68 -23.51 -4.84 -25.72
N LEU A 69 -24.19 -3.80 -25.23
CA LEU A 69 -23.76 -2.99 -24.09
C LEU A 69 -23.68 -3.83 -22.80
N LYS A 70 -24.72 -4.61 -22.48
CA LYS A 70 -24.72 -5.51 -21.32
C LYS A 70 -23.52 -6.46 -21.38
N SER A 71 -23.29 -7.12 -22.52
CA SER A 71 -22.17 -8.06 -22.67
C SER A 71 -20.80 -7.38 -22.53
N ALA A 72 -20.64 -6.15 -23.03
CA ALA A 72 -19.41 -5.39 -22.88
C ALA A 72 -19.16 -4.98 -21.41
N LEU A 73 -20.21 -4.56 -20.70
CA LEU A 73 -20.14 -4.23 -19.28
C LEU A 73 -19.84 -5.46 -18.42
N GLN A 74 -20.45 -6.61 -18.71
CA GLN A 74 -20.18 -7.86 -18.01
C GLN A 74 -18.71 -8.29 -18.15
N ARG A 75 -18.14 -8.21 -19.35
CA ARG A 75 -16.71 -8.46 -19.56
C ARG A 75 -15.82 -7.49 -18.79
N THR A 76 -16.22 -6.21 -18.74
CA THR A 76 -15.49 -5.19 -17.98
C THR A 76 -15.51 -5.50 -16.49
N VAL A 77 -16.69 -5.71 -15.90
CA VAL A 77 -16.82 -6.05 -14.48
C VAL A 77 -16.03 -7.31 -14.15
N HIS A 78 -16.10 -8.34 -15.00
CA HIS A 78 -15.33 -9.57 -14.80
C HIS A 78 -13.81 -9.33 -14.81
N ALA A 79 -13.30 -8.55 -15.75
CA ALA A 79 -11.87 -8.20 -15.79
C ALA A 79 -11.42 -7.38 -14.57
N LEU A 80 -12.31 -6.56 -13.99
CA LEU A 80 -12.03 -5.85 -12.73
C LEU A 80 -12.07 -6.80 -11.52
N GLU A 81 -12.97 -7.78 -11.51
CA GLU A 81 -13.00 -8.84 -10.48
C GLU A 81 -11.70 -9.65 -10.48
N GLU A 82 -11.19 -10.06 -11.65
CA GLU A 82 -9.92 -10.79 -11.76
C GLU A 82 -8.73 -9.99 -11.20
N LYS A 83 -8.67 -8.68 -11.49
CA LYS A 83 -7.66 -7.79 -10.92
C LYS A 83 -7.79 -7.65 -9.40
N ALA A 84 -9.02 -7.51 -8.90
CA ALA A 84 -9.30 -7.42 -7.48
C ALA A 84 -8.87 -8.71 -6.76
N ASP A 85 -9.10 -9.88 -7.36
CA ASP A 85 -8.63 -11.16 -6.84
C ASP A 85 -7.11 -11.25 -6.80
N ALA A 86 -6.40 -10.80 -7.84
CA ALA A 86 -4.93 -10.74 -7.83
C ALA A 86 -4.39 -9.83 -6.70
N LEU A 87 -5.02 -8.68 -6.47
CA LEU A 87 -4.66 -7.79 -5.35
C LEU A 87 -4.95 -8.44 -3.99
N ARG A 88 -6.03 -9.22 -3.89
CA ARG A 88 -6.38 -9.96 -2.66
C ARG A 88 -5.30 -10.99 -2.32
N GLU A 89 -4.79 -11.70 -3.31
CA GLU A 89 -3.68 -12.64 -3.14
C GLU A 89 -2.39 -11.94 -2.70
N GLN A 90 -2.06 -10.78 -3.29
CA GLN A 90 -0.91 -9.98 -2.86
C GLN A 90 -1.03 -9.50 -1.40
N ILE A 91 -2.22 -9.05 -0.97
CA ILE A 91 -2.48 -8.67 0.42
C ILE A 91 -2.34 -9.89 1.35
N ALA A 92 -2.87 -11.05 0.96
CA ALA A 92 -2.75 -12.28 1.75
C ALA A 92 -1.29 -12.69 1.94
N ALA A 93 -0.49 -12.65 0.87
CA ALA A 93 0.96 -12.90 0.95
C ALA A 93 1.67 -11.89 1.86
N LEU A 94 1.30 -10.60 1.78
CA LEU A 94 1.86 -9.58 2.65
C LEU A 94 1.54 -9.83 4.13
N LYS A 95 0.31 -10.27 4.44
CA LYS A 95 -0.10 -10.63 5.80
C LYS A 95 0.69 -11.83 6.33
N GLU A 96 0.94 -12.84 5.51
CA GLU A 96 1.78 -13.98 5.90
C GLU A 96 3.22 -13.56 6.17
N ASN A 97 3.82 -12.75 5.29
CA ASN A 97 5.17 -12.20 5.49
C ASN A 97 5.29 -11.40 6.79
N ILE A 98 4.24 -10.66 7.19
CA ILE A 98 4.20 -9.98 8.50
C ILE A 98 4.25 -10.98 9.64
N ILE A 99 3.46 -12.06 9.57
CA ILE A 99 3.38 -13.08 10.61
C ILE A 99 4.71 -13.83 10.73
N GLU A 100 5.28 -14.26 9.60
CA GLU A 100 6.57 -14.94 9.56
C GLU A 100 7.70 -14.04 10.06
N GLY A 101 7.76 -12.78 9.63
CA GLY A 101 8.73 -11.81 10.13
C GLY A 101 8.58 -11.54 11.62
N CYS A 102 7.35 -11.53 12.15
CA CYS A 102 7.13 -11.45 13.60
C CYS A 102 7.70 -12.67 14.34
N LYS A 103 7.49 -13.89 13.80
CA LYS A 103 8.04 -15.13 14.39
C LYS A 103 9.56 -15.10 14.41
N GLN A 104 10.19 -14.70 13.31
CA GLN A 104 11.65 -14.62 13.21
C GLN A 104 12.21 -13.59 14.20
N ALA A 105 11.63 -12.39 14.25
CA ALA A 105 12.04 -11.35 15.20
C ALA A 105 11.94 -11.81 16.66
N LEU A 106 10.87 -12.53 17.03
CA LEU A 106 10.71 -13.09 18.36
C LEU A 106 11.72 -14.21 18.67
N SER A 107 12.08 -15.03 17.68
CA SER A 107 13.11 -16.06 17.84
C SER A 107 14.48 -15.43 18.06
N GLU A 108 14.86 -14.45 17.24
CA GLU A 108 16.14 -13.76 17.39
C GLU A 108 16.23 -12.96 18.69
N PHE A 109 15.12 -12.38 19.15
CA PHE A 109 15.05 -11.75 20.47
C PHE A 109 15.32 -12.74 21.62
N LYS A 110 14.81 -13.97 21.54
CA LYS A 110 15.08 -15.01 22.55
C LYS A 110 16.54 -15.43 22.57
N GLU A 111 17.21 -15.42 21.43
CA GLU A 111 18.62 -15.82 21.31
C GLU A 111 19.61 -14.70 21.64
N ARG A 112 19.32 -13.46 21.22
CA ARG A 112 20.27 -12.33 21.23
C ARG A 112 19.81 -11.14 22.06
N GLY A 113 18.62 -11.22 22.67
CA GLY A 113 18.04 -10.17 23.49
C GLY A 113 17.69 -8.90 22.69
N VAL A 114 17.74 -7.76 23.37
CA VAL A 114 17.29 -6.45 22.84
C VAL A 114 18.01 -6.05 21.54
N SER A 115 19.26 -6.47 21.35
CA SER A 115 20.05 -6.16 20.15
C SER A 115 19.43 -6.69 18.84
N ALA A 116 18.61 -7.74 18.89
CA ALA A 116 17.89 -8.25 17.72
C ALA A 116 16.75 -7.32 17.27
N LEU A 117 16.25 -6.46 18.17
CA LEU A 117 15.15 -5.54 17.88
C LEU A 117 15.61 -4.31 17.08
N ASP A 118 16.92 -4.09 16.96
CA ASP A 118 17.50 -2.98 16.21
C ASP A 118 17.48 -3.23 14.68
N ASN A 119 16.91 -4.33 14.18
CA ASN A 119 16.81 -4.54 12.73
C ASN A 119 15.50 -5.19 12.28
N LEU A 120 14.40 -4.85 12.97
CA LEU A 120 13.09 -5.48 12.77
C LEU A 120 12.58 -5.43 11.34
N ALA A 121 12.78 -4.30 10.68
CA ALA A 121 12.29 -4.08 9.32
C ALA A 121 12.82 -5.10 8.30
N ARG A 122 14.04 -5.64 8.52
CA ARG A 122 14.61 -6.69 7.66
C ARG A 122 13.84 -8.00 7.70
N PHE A 123 13.22 -8.34 8.83
CA PHE A 123 12.56 -9.65 8.99
C PHE A 123 11.24 -9.77 8.23
N PHE A 124 10.63 -8.64 7.89
CA PHE A 124 9.27 -8.70 7.36
C PHE A 124 9.21 -8.73 5.83
N HIS A 125 10.31 -8.46 5.12
CA HIS A 125 10.34 -8.33 3.64
C HIS A 125 9.22 -7.44 3.05
N LEU A 126 8.61 -6.56 3.86
CA LEU A 126 7.36 -5.87 3.51
C LEU A 126 7.57 -4.80 2.48
N ARG A 127 8.77 -4.21 2.45
CA ARG A 127 9.10 -3.17 1.48
C ARG A 127 8.92 -3.70 0.06
N GLN A 128 9.46 -4.88 -0.25
CA GLN A 128 9.35 -5.48 -1.57
C GLN A 128 7.89 -5.83 -1.93
N GLY A 129 7.13 -6.38 -0.97
CA GLY A 129 5.72 -6.69 -1.19
C GLY A 129 4.86 -5.45 -1.46
N LEU A 130 5.01 -4.40 -0.63
CA LEU A 130 4.32 -3.13 -0.76
C LEU A 130 4.73 -2.38 -2.04
N GLU A 131 6.01 -2.44 -2.42
CA GLU A 131 6.53 -1.89 -3.67
C GLU A 131 5.86 -2.55 -4.89
N SER A 132 5.83 -3.89 -4.91
CA SER A 132 5.17 -4.66 -5.96
C SER A 132 3.67 -4.34 -6.07
N MET A 133 3.00 -4.18 -4.92
CA MET A 133 1.60 -3.74 -4.89
C MET A 133 1.46 -2.32 -5.46
N ARG A 134 2.36 -1.39 -5.09
CA ARG A 134 2.31 -0.01 -5.61
C ARG A 134 2.40 0.01 -7.13
N GLU A 135 3.35 -0.72 -7.71
CA GLU A 135 3.48 -0.82 -9.16
C GLU A 135 2.22 -1.41 -9.82
N THR A 136 1.65 -2.46 -9.22
CA THR A 136 0.42 -3.11 -9.71
C THR A 136 -0.75 -2.13 -9.71
N THR A 137 -0.93 -1.41 -8.60
CA THR A 137 -1.96 -0.38 -8.43
C THR A 137 -1.77 0.79 -9.40
N GLU A 138 -0.53 1.27 -9.60
CA GLU A 138 -0.24 2.35 -10.55
C GLU A 138 -0.55 1.98 -12.00
N LYS A 139 -0.13 0.78 -12.42
CA LYS A 139 -0.46 0.24 -13.75
C LYS A 139 -1.98 0.14 -13.93
N ALA A 140 -2.71 -0.33 -12.92
CA ALA A 140 -4.16 -0.44 -12.97
C ALA A 140 -4.86 0.94 -13.05
N ILE A 141 -4.42 1.93 -12.25
CA ILE A 141 -4.93 3.32 -12.31
C ILE A 141 -4.76 3.90 -13.72
N ASP A 142 -3.61 3.68 -14.34
CA ASP A 142 -3.30 4.18 -15.68
C ASP A 142 -4.17 3.50 -16.77
N ILE A 143 -4.40 2.19 -16.66
CA ILE A 143 -5.35 1.47 -17.50
C ILE A 143 -6.75 2.07 -17.39
N ASP A 144 -7.26 2.26 -16.17
CA ASP A 144 -8.61 2.79 -15.95
C ASP A 144 -8.73 4.24 -16.39
N SER A 145 -7.71 5.06 -16.14
CA SER A 145 -7.67 6.45 -16.57
C SER A 145 -7.73 6.56 -18.09
N ARG A 146 -7.00 5.70 -18.82
CA ARG A 146 -7.09 5.61 -20.28
C ARG A 146 -8.47 5.13 -20.76
N ALA A 147 -9.06 4.14 -20.08
CA ALA A 147 -10.39 3.66 -20.44
C ALA A 147 -11.44 4.77 -20.29
N ILE A 148 -11.43 5.48 -19.15
CA ILE A 148 -12.30 6.63 -18.89
C ILE A 148 -12.10 7.71 -19.96
N ALA A 149 -10.85 8.09 -20.26
CA ALA A 149 -10.55 9.12 -21.25
C ALA A 149 -11.03 8.73 -22.67
N ARG A 150 -10.90 7.45 -23.05
CA ARG A 150 -11.42 6.94 -24.33
C ARG A 150 -12.94 7.02 -24.39
N ILE A 151 -13.63 6.64 -23.32
CA ILE A 151 -15.09 6.73 -23.23
C ILE A 151 -15.55 8.20 -23.33
N GLU A 152 -14.83 9.10 -22.66
CA GLU A 152 -15.05 10.55 -22.73
C GLU A 152 -14.88 11.09 -24.15
N ALA A 153 -13.78 10.74 -24.82
CA ALA A 153 -13.50 11.17 -26.19
C ALA A 153 -14.56 10.67 -27.18
N VAL A 154 -14.92 9.38 -27.13
CA VAL A 154 -15.98 8.82 -28.00
C VAL A 154 -17.32 9.49 -27.74
N SER A 155 -17.68 9.74 -26.47
CA SER A 155 -18.92 10.44 -26.14
C SER A 155 -18.93 11.88 -26.66
N ALA A 156 -17.80 12.59 -26.58
CA ALA A 156 -17.68 13.96 -27.07
C ALA A 156 -17.81 14.01 -28.60
N GLN A 157 -17.08 13.16 -29.33
CA GLN A 157 -17.15 13.06 -30.78
C GLN A 157 -18.56 12.73 -31.28
N TYR A 158 -19.25 11.80 -30.62
CA TYR A 158 -20.64 11.47 -30.96
C TYR A 158 -21.59 12.66 -30.78
N HIS A 159 -21.44 13.41 -29.68
CA HIS A 159 -22.25 14.61 -29.44
C HIS A 159 -21.94 15.73 -30.43
N GLU A 160 -20.67 15.92 -30.82
CA GLU A 160 -20.29 16.90 -31.84
C GLU A 160 -20.86 16.53 -33.21
N ALA A 161 -20.71 15.28 -33.65
CA ALA A 161 -21.28 14.83 -34.91
C ALA A 161 -22.81 15.00 -34.94
N GLY A 162 -23.49 14.62 -33.86
CA GLY A 162 -24.94 14.85 -33.71
C GLY A 162 -25.32 16.34 -33.70
N LYS A 163 -24.51 17.20 -33.09
CA LYS A 163 -24.69 18.66 -33.12
C LYS A 163 -24.55 19.20 -34.53
N HIS A 164 -23.52 18.81 -35.27
CA HIS A 164 -23.31 19.24 -36.66
C HIS A 164 -24.48 18.83 -37.55
N LEU A 165 -24.95 17.58 -37.44
CA LEU A 165 -26.11 17.11 -38.18
C LEU A 165 -27.39 17.90 -37.82
N LYS A 166 -27.62 18.14 -36.53
CA LYS A 166 -28.78 18.93 -36.06
C LYS A 166 -28.71 20.38 -36.57
N ASN A 167 -27.53 21.00 -36.49
CA ASN A 167 -27.32 22.37 -36.93
C ASN A 167 -27.46 22.49 -38.46
N ALA A 168 -26.97 21.51 -39.23
CA ALA A 168 -27.20 21.43 -40.67
C ALA A 168 -28.69 21.34 -41.00
N GLY A 169 -29.43 20.47 -40.31
CA GLY A 169 -30.88 20.37 -40.47
C GLY A 169 -31.61 21.67 -40.14
N ARG A 170 -31.24 22.35 -39.03
CA ARG A 170 -31.83 23.65 -38.65
C ARG A 170 -31.53 24.74 -39.67
N ALA A 171 -30.30 24.80 -40.19
CA ALA A 171 -29.92 25.75 -41.22
C ALA A 171 -30.76 25.58 -42.50
N LEU A 172 -31.05 24.33 -42.90
CA LEU A 172 -31.90 24.03 -44.05
C LEU A 172 -33.37 24.50 -43.89
N VAL A 173 -33.88 24.59 -42.66
CA VAL A 173 -35.22 25.16 -42.35
C VAL A 173 -35.15 26.60 -41.82
N GLY A 174 -34.03 27.31 -42.05
CA GLY A 174 -33.88 28.73 -41.70
C GLY A 174 -33.81 29.04 -40.21
N LYS A 175 -33.52 28.05 -39.36
CA LYS A 175 -33.39 28.21 -37.90
C LYS A 175 -31.91 28.37 -37.51
N GLU A 176 -31.64 29.19 -36.50
CA GLU A 176 -30.29 29.41 -35.97
C GLU A 176 -29.61 28.13 -35.46
N THR A 177 -28.29 28.11 -35.37
CA THR A 177 -27.50 26.97 -34.89
C THR A 177 -27.38 26.95 -33.37
N VAL A 178 -27.25 25.76 -32.77
CA VAL A 178 -26.97 25.61 -31.32
C VAL A 178 -25.45 25.56 -31.08
N GLN A 179 -24.96 26.32 -30.08
CA GLN A 179 -23.54 26.47 -29.74
C GLN A 179 -23.06 25.55 -28.59
N GLU A 180 -23.91 25.26 -27.60
CA GLU A 180 -23.49 24.52 -26.40
C GLU A 180 -23.11 23.07 -26.65
N ALA A 181 -21.96 22.65 -26.09
CA ALA A 181 -21.54 21.27 -26.01
C ALA A 181 -22.34 20.53 -24.94
N LYS A 182 -22.86 19.34 -25.27
CA LYS A 182 -23.60 18.51 -24.30
C LYS A 182 -22.65 17.77 -23.35
N PRO A 183 -23.01 17.61 -22.07
CA PRO A 183 -22.27 16.76 -21.15
C PRO A 183 -22.35 15.29 -21.59
N MET A 184 -21.45 14.46 -21.03
CA MET A 184 -21.41 13.01 -21.29
C MET A 184 -22.80 12.37 -21.18
N GLY A 185 -23.16 11.59 -22.19
CA GLY A 185 -24.46 10.91 -22.26
C GLY A 185 -24.61 9.82 -21.19
N LYS A 186 -25.86 9.47 -20.83
CA LYS A 186 -26.16 8.45 -19.80
C LYS A 186 -25.47 7.10 -20.07
N VAL A 187 -25.40 6.69 -21.34
CA VAL A 187 -24.72 5.43 -21.74
C VAL A 187 -23.22 5.50 -21.46
N ALA A 188 -22.54 6.56 -21.89
CA ALA A 188 -21.11 6.73 -21.62
C ALA A 188 -20.81 6.81 -20.12
N LYS A 189 -21.69 7.44 -19.33
CA LYS A 189 -21.57 7.43 -17.87
C LYS A 189 -21.66 6.02 -17.29
N ALA A 190 -22.62 5.22 -17.75
CA ALA A 190 -22.77 3.83 -17.32
C ALA A 190 -21.57 2.96 -17.71
N VAL A 191 -21.00 3.16 -18.91
CA VAL A 191 -19.81 2.42 -19.37
C VAL A 191 -18.55 2.79 -18.60
N ALA A 192 -18.41 4.05 -18.21
CA ALA A 192 -17.25 4.50 -17.45
C ALA A 192 -17.39 4.26 -15.93
N ALA A 193 -18.57 3.91 -15.42
CA ALA A 193 -18.79 3.75 -13.98
C ALA A 193 -17.91 2.67 -13.33
N PRO A 194 -17.73 1.45 -13.91
CA PRO A 194 -16.86 0.43 -13.32
C PRO A 194 -15.40 0.89 -13.20
N TYR A 195 -14.86 1.51 -14.25
CA TYR A 195 -13.50 2.05 -14.25
C TYR A 195 -13.32 3.20 -13.26
N ARG A 196 -14.35 4.03 -13.03
CA ARG A 196 -14.28 5.10 -12.03
C ARG A 196 -14.29 4.56 -10.61
N ALA A 197 -15.08 3.52 -10.35
CA ALA A 197 -15.13 2.86 -9.06
C ALA A 197 -13.78 2.18 -8.74
N ASP A 198 -13.25 1.37 -9.68
CA ASP A 198 -11.95 0.70 -9.51
C ASP A 198 -10.82 1.71 -9.31
N ARG A 199 -10.71 2.73 -10.18
CA ARG A 199 -9.71 3.80 -10.05
C ARG A 199 -9.77 4.52 -8.70
N ALA A 200 -10.97 4.79 -8.16
CA ALA A 200 -11.10 5.46 -6.87
C ALA A 200 -10.56 4.60 -5.73
N CYS A 201 -10.86 3.30 -5.74
CA CYS A 201 -10.28 2.35 -4.80
C CYS A 201 -8.76 2.28 -4.93
N LEU A 202 -8.25 2.09 -6.15
CA LEU A 202 -6.82 1.94 -6.40
C LEU A 202 -6.04 3.18 -5.95
N LEU A 203 -6.59 4.39 -6.13
CA LEU A 203 -5.98 5.62 -5.60
C LEU A 203 -5.92 5.63 -4.06
N ALA A 204 -6.98 5.17 -3.40
CA ALA A 204 -7.01 5.04 -1.95
C ALA A 204 -5.98 4.01 -1.46
N MET A 205 -5.92 2.85 -2.11
CA MET A 205 -4.94 1.79 -1.83
C MET A 205 -3.51 2.28 -2.03
N LYS A 206 -3.23 3.00 -3.13
CA LYS A 206 -1.92 3.61 -3.38
C LYS A 206 -1.51 4.51 -2.20
N GLY A 207 -2.39 5.40 -1.75
CA GLY A 207 -2.11 6.26 -0.59
C GLY A 207 -1.88 5.47 0.70
N THR A 208 -2.59 4.36 0.91
CA THR A 208 -2.37 3.46 2.05
C THR A 208 -1.02 2.74 1.96
N ILE A 209 -0.63 2.26 0.77
CA ILE A 209 0.68 1.64 0.51
C ILE A 209 1.81 2.63 0.80
N GLU A 210 1.73 3.86 0.28
CA GLU A 210 2.74 4.90 0.51
C GLU A 210 2.92 5.23 1.99
N LYS A 211 1.82 5.28 2.76
CA LYS A 211 1.86 5.44 4.21
C LYS A 211 2.53 4.23 4.88
N ALA A 212 2.21 3.01 4.48
CA ALA A 212 2.81 1.79 5.03
C ALA A 212 4.32 1.76 4.77
N VAL A 213 4.77 2.06 3.55
CA VAL A 213 6.20 2.15 3.18
C VAL A 213 6.89 3.21 4.04
N SER A 214 6.32 4.41 4.16
CA SER A 214 6.90 5.49 4.99
C SER A 214 7.04 5.09 6.47
N ARG A 215 6.13 4.27 7.00
CA ARG A 215 6.23 3.74 8.37
C ARG A 215 7.35 2.74 8.51
N LEU A 216 7.56 1.87 7.52
CA LEU A 216 8.66 0.92 7.50
C LEU A 216 10.01 1.62 7.37
N GLU A 217 10.13 2.63 6.52
CA GLU A 217 11.37 3.43 6.41
C GLU A 217 11.71 4.12 7.73
N ARG A 218 10.70 4.63 8.46
CA ARG A 218 10.92 5.19 9.80
C ARG A 218 11.30 4.13 10.84
N LEU A 219 10.78 2.92 10.71
CA LEU A 219 11.18 1.78 11.54
C LEU A 219 12.67 1.41 11.28
N GLU A 220 13.11 1.40 10.02
CA GLU A 220 14.50 1.18 9.61
C GLU A 220 15.44 2.27 10.16
N GLN A 221 15.11 3.54 9.96
CA GLN A 221 15.94 4.66 10.41
C GLN A 221 16.05 4.76 11.94
N ALA A 222 14.99 4.40 12.67
CA ALA A 222 15.01 4.38 14.14
C ALA A 222 15.98 3.33 14.70
N ALA A 223 16.19 2.26 13.92
CA ALA A 223 17.13 1.20 14.19
C ALA A 223 18.57 1.63 13.92
N GLU A 224 18.83 2.32 12.80
CA GLU A 224 20.17 2.82 12.43
C GLU A 224 20.69 3.93 13.37
N LYS A 225 19.79 4.78 13.90
CA LYS A 225 20.16 5.93 14.75
C LYS A 225 20.48 5.57 16.20
N LYS A 226 20.32 4.31 16.61
CA LYS A 226 20.85 3.80 17.88
C LYS A 226 22.22 3.17 17.58
N PRO A 227 23.33 3.93 17.54
CA PRO A 227 24.63 3.28 17.58
C PRO A 227 24.67 2.47 18.87
N SER A 228 25.02 1.19 18.74
CA SER A 228 25.22 0.33 19.90
C SER A 228 26.18 1.05 20.83
N ILE A 229 25.80 1.22 22.11
CA ILE A 229 26.69 1.79 23.12
C ILE A 229 28.01 0.99 23.15
N LEU A 230 27.98 -0.30 22.78
CA LEU A 230 29.18 -1.12 22.59
C LEU A 230 30.06 -0.72 21.40
N GLN A 231 29.49 -0.23 20.30
CA GLN A 231 30.29 0.32 19.18
C GLN A 231 30.95 1.63 19.59
N ALA A 232 30.20 2.52 20.24
CA ALA A 232 30.76 3.77 20.77
C ALA A 232 31.84 3.50 21.84
N MET A 233 31.66 2.50 22.71
CA MET A 233 32.67 2.09 23.69
C MET A 233 33.88 1.41 23.05
N ARG A 234 33.71 0.64 21.97
CA ARG A 234 34.82 -0.01 21.24
C ARG A 234 35.66 1.03 20.48
N GLU A 235 35.01 2.00 19.83
CA GLU A 235 35.68 3.13 19.17
C GLU A 235 36.35 4.09 20.16
N GLN A 236 35.82 4.23 21.38
CA GLN A 236 36.48 4.99 22.45
C GLN A 236 37.64 4.21 23.07
N GLY A 237 37.51 2.88 23.24
CA GLY A 237 38.57 2.01 23.75
C GLY A 237 39.79 1.95 22.84
N GLU A 238 39.61 2.04 21.51
CA GLU A 238 40.71 2.18 20.54
C GLU A 238 41.33 3.58 20.51
N ARG A 239 40.67 4.59 21.09
CA ARG A 239 41.17 5.98 21.16
C ARG A 239 41.84 6.34 22.48
N VAL A 240 41.93 5.44 23.46
CA VAL A 240 42.68 5.68 24.69
C VAL A 240 44.17 5.51 24.38
N PRO A 241 45.01 6.57 24.45
CA PRO A 241 46.45 6.42 24.39
C PRO A 241 46.89 5.65 25.64
N THR A 242 47.71 4.63 25.46
CA THR A 242 48.44 3.94 26.53
C THR A 242 49.05 4.96 27.49
N GLU A 243 48.61 4.93 28.75
CA GLU A 243 49.21 5.73 29.82
C GLU A 243 50.73 5.52 29.85
N PRO A 244 51.55 6.57 30.02
CA PRO A 244 52.98 6.41 30.18
C PRO A 244 53.27 5.72 31.53
N GLU A 245 54.13 4.70 31.48
CA GLU A 245 54.59 3.93 32.64
C GLU A 245 54.96 4.82 33.83
N LYS A 246 54.30 4.58 34.97
CA LYS A 246 54.74 5.09 36.27
C LYS A 246 56.16 4.58 36.54
N LYS A 247 57.16 5.46 36.44
CA LYS A 247 58.50 5.18 36.97
C LYS A 247 58.41 4.93 38.48
N ALA A 248 58.90 3.76 38.88
CA ALA A 248 59.00 3.31 40.26
C ALA A 248 59.86 4.27 41.11
N PRO A 249 59.57 4.39 42.42
CA PRO A 249 60.36 5.23 43.31
C PRO A 249 61.73 4.58 43.54
N SER A 250 62.80 5.29 43.21
CA SER A 250 64.16 4.86 43.54
C SER A 250 64.36 4.92 45.04
N SER A 251 64.69 3.79 45.64
CA SER A 251 65.20 3.72 47.00
C SER A 251 66.57 3.06 47.00
N ARG A 252 67.45 3.58 47.88
CA ARG A 252 68.69 3.00 48.44
C ARG A 252 69.95 3.08 47.57
N ASP A 253 71.15 3.35 48.08
CA ASP A 253 71.67 3.64 49.43
C ASP A 253 73.11 4.20 49.29
N ALA A 254 73.62 4.70 50.42
CA ALA A 254 74.95 5.25 50.74
C ALA A 254 76.21 4.67 50.05
N GLU A 255 77.24 5.52 49.85
CA GLU A 255 78.56 5.39 50.52
C GLU A 255 79.57 6.49 50.13
N ARG A 256 80.29 6.97 51.17
CA ARG A 256 81.53 7.77 51.26
C ARG A 256 81.47 9.30 51.12
#